data_AF-A0A2S9KCI7-F1
#
_entry.id   AF-A0A2S9KCI7-F1
#
_cell.length_a   1.000
_cell.length_b   1.000
_cell.length_c   1.000
_cell.angle_alpha   90.00
_cell.angle_beta   90.00
_cell.angle_gamma   90.00
#
_symmetry.space_group_name_H-M   'P 1'
#
loop_
_entity.id
_entity.type
_entity.pdbx_description
1 polymer ?
#
loop_
_entity_poly.entity_id
_entity_poly.type
_entity_poly.pdbx_seq_one_letter_code
_entity_poly.pdbx_strand_id
1 'polypeptide(L)'
;MSWKEVIEVLDCRFYRYVSNSGVEPKNVYATGYILKNGRQLAVETRGEGSRVNIWIEDIGPPVVPSHFQLYKEDEGRLASLSSVAPKLSGPGYGKPPGRAYKIVVATIDELESLLEWYGGGVRGQSNDKAKVGEVLSGSKEKSLMELNTILYGPPGTGKTYTTTSRTVKLCDGFLPEGGEIVVRKRFEELRKAGRVSFVTFHQSYGYEEFVEGLRPIVKDGQVVYEVLPGAFKRACLAARGLGKVEHGQPENISQRGVEENQNDTVQPHVIIIDEINRANISKVFGELITLIEEDKREGQANAVTVKLPYSGEDFSVPSNLYLLGTMNTADRSIALLDTALRRRFEFEEVMPNPDLLKDHVIEGINLGQLLEAINQRIEALYDRDHTIGHAYLMGLQSLDDLERAFRRKVLPLLQEYFYENWSQVRRVLYDFGEGDFVQRVVRLPIPLDGDDDLDAESSVVYRVNPAPFPVHAYRRIYEGR
;
A
#
# COMPACT_ATOMS: atom_id res chain seq x y z
N MET A 1 8.75 -30.98 1.37
CA MET A 1 7.61 -30.15 0.96
C MET A 1 6.34 -30.89 1.32
N SER A 2 5.59 -30.34 2.26
CA SER A 2 4.25 -30.83 2.60
C SER A 2 3.24 -30.27 1.62
N TRP A 3 2.14 -31.00 1.40
CA TRP A 3 1.04 -30.53 0.57
C TRP A 3 0.44 -29.21 1.09
N LYS A 4 0.44 -29.02 2.41
CA LYS A 4 -0.07 -27.80 3.05
C LYS A 4 0.75 -26.56 2.64
N GLU A 5 2.07 -26.65 2.65
CA GLU A 5 2.96 -25.55 2.26
C GLU A 5 2.76 -25.14 0.79
N VAL A 6 2.55 -26.11 -0.11
CA VAL A 6 2.31 -25.82 -1.54
C VAL A 6 1.01 -25.08 -1.75
N ILE A 7 -0.05 -25.53 -1.09
CA ILE A 7 -1.38 -24.89 -1.19
C ILE A 7 -1.34 -23.50 -0.58
N GLU A 8 -0.66 -23.30 0.56
CA GLU A 8 -0.48 -21.96 1.15
C GLU A 8 0.23 -21.00 0.18
N VAL A 9 1.33 -21.42 -0.44
CA VAL A 9 2.06 -20.60 -1.44
C VAL A 9 1.17 -20.22 -2.62
N LEU A 10 0.34 -21.15 -3.11
CA LEU A 10 -0.51 -20.92 -4.28
C LEU A 10 -1.75 -20.10 -3.95
N ASP A 11 -2.40 -20.35 -2.82
CA ASP A 11 -3.59 -19.62 -2.36
C ASP A 11 -3.25 -18.15 -2.01
N CYS A 12 -2.03 -17.88 -1.53
CA CYS A 12 -1.55 -16.51 -1.32
C CYS A 12 -1.31 -15.75 -2.63
N ARG A 13 -1.06 -16.45 -3.75
CA ARG A 13 -0.61 -15.82 -5.00
C ARG A 13 -1.67 -15.82 -6.11
N PHE A 14 -2.58 -16.79 -6.13
CA PHE A 14 -3.49 -17.03 -7.25
C PHE A 14 -4.90 -17.37 -6.77
N TYR A 15 -5.88 -17.09 -7.63
CA TYR A 15 -7.27 -17.46 -7.35
C TYR A 15 -7.50 -18.92 -7.68
N ARG A 16 -8.07 -19.69 -6.76
CA ARG A 16 -8.52 -21.06 -7.06
C ARG A 16 -9.57 -21.03 -8.17
N TYR A 17 -9.42 -21.91 -9.14
CA TYR A 17 -10.41 -22.11 -10.19
C TYR A 17 -11.63 -22.84 -9.60
N VAL A 18 -12.80 -22.21 -9.69
CA VAL A 18 -14.08 -22.82 -9.31
C VAL A 18 -14.92 -22.95 -10.58
N SER A 19 -15.37 -24.16 -10.91
CA SER A 19 -16.24 -24.36 -12.09
C SER A 19 -17.60 -23.70 -11.87
N ASN A 20 -18.17 -23.12 -12.94
CA ASN A 20 -19.48 -22.44 -12.93
C ASN A 20 -20.67 -23.29 -12.44
N SER A 21 -20.49 -24.60 -12.26
CA SER A 21 -21.49 -25.52 -11.72
C SER A 21 -21.62 -25.46 -10.18
N GLY A 22 -20.68 -24.82 -9.46
CA GLY A 22 -20.72 -24.72 -7.99
C GLY A 22 -20.62 -26.06 -7.23
N VAL A 23 -20.47 -27.18 -7.94
CA VAL A 23 -20.36 -28.53 -7.40
C VAL A 23 -18.95 -29.03 -7.68
N GLU A 24 -18.18 -29.28 -6.62
CA GLU A 24 -16.87 -29.94 -6.73
C GLU A 24 -17.07 -31.34 -7.36
N PRO A 25 -16.39 -31.64 -8.48
CA PRO A 25 -16.49 -32.97 -9.08
C PRO A 25 -16.02 -34.04 -8.09
N LYS A 26 -16.77 -35.13 -7.95
CA LYS A 26 -16.27 -36.31 -7.23
C LYS A 26 -15.10 -36.89 -8.04
N ASN A 27 -13.95 -37.09 -7.39
CA ASN A 27 -12.67 -37.57 -7.97
C ASN A 27 -11.83 -36.52 -8.73
N VAL A 28 -11.58 -35.37 -8.10
CA VAL A 28 -10.61 -34.38 -8.60
C VAL A 28 -9.20 -34.72 -8.13
N TYR A 29 -8.31 -35.01 -9.09
CA TYR A 29 -6.90 -35.34 -8.85
C TYR A 29 -5.97 -34.15 -9.02
N ALA A 30 -6.49 -32.93 -9.18
CA ALA A 30 -5.70 -31.71 -9.26
C ALA A 30 -6.47 -30.48 -8.78
N THR A 31 -5.78 -29.54 -8.16
CA THR A 31 -6.32 -28.22 -7.79
C THR A 31 -5.87 -27.20 -8.83
N GLY A 32 -6.83 -26.48 -9.43
CA GLY A 32 -6.57 -25.47 -10.46
C GLY A 32 -6.54 -24.05 -9.92
N TYR A 33 -5.74 -23.21 -10.57
CA TYR A 33 -5.50 -21.82 -10.23
C TYR A 33 -5.52 -20.95 -11.49
N ILE A 34 -5.96 -19.69 -11.33
CA ILE A 34 -5.92 -18.66 -12.36
C ILE A 34 -5.00 -17.53 -11.90
N LEU A 35 -4.01 -17.21 -12.74
CA LEU A 35 -3.10 -16.08 -12.56
C LEU A 35 -3.77 -14.76 -13.00
N LYS A 36 -3.29 -13.62 -12.49
CA LYS A 36 -3.79 -12.28 -12.86
C LYS A 36 -3.77 -12.00 -14.38
N ASN A 37 -2.80 -12.57 -15.09
CA ASN A 37 -2.68 -12.48 -16.55
C ASN A 37 -3.60 -13.45 -17.32
N GLY A 38 -4.51 -14.15 -16.61
CA GLY A 38 -5.46 -15.10 -17.19
C GLY A 38 -4.88 -16.46 -17.55
N ARG A 39 -3.59 -16.71 -17.28
CA ARG A 39 -3.00 -18.07 -17.41
C ARG A 39 -3.53 -19.00 -16.33
N GLN A 40 -3.53 -20.29 -16.63
CA GLN A 40 -3.95 -21.33 -15.72
C GLN A 40 -2.78 -22.19 -15.29
N LEU A 41 -2.86 -22.67 -14.05
CA LEU A 41 -1.93 -23.59 -13.44
C LEU A 41 -2.74 -24.66 -12.70
N ALA A 42 -2.30 -25.91 -12.71
CA ALA A 42 -2.94 -26.96 -11.90
C ALA A 42 -1.90 -27.82 -11.18
N VAL A 43 -2.22 -28.23 -9.96
CA VAL A 43 -1.33 -29.03 -9.11
C VAL A 43 -1.99 -30.35 -8.77
N GLU A 44 -1.32 -31.47 -9.03
CA GLU A 44 -1.89 -32.80 -8.78
C GLU A 44 -1.99 -33.09 -7.27
N THR A 45 -3.18 -33.50 -6.80
CA THR A 45 -3.52 -33.66 -5.36
C THR A 45 -3.03 -34.97 -4.74
N ARG A 46 -2.44 -35.87 -5.54
CA ARG A 46 -1.90 -37.16 -5.08
C ARG A 46 -0.52 -37.42 -5.68
N GLY A 47 0.51 -36.89 -5.02
CA GLY A 47 1.89 -37.38 -5.18
C GLY A 47 2.27 -38.19 -3.94
N GLU A 48 2.69 -39.44 -4.11
CA GLU A 48 3.41 -40.14 -3.03
C GLU A 48 4.83 -39.58 -2.97
N GLY A 49 5.18 -38.96 -1.83
CA GLY A 49 6.51 -38.42 -1.57
C GLY A 49 6.60 -36.89 -1.52
N SER A 50 7.80 -36.37 -1.38
CA SER A 50 8.09 -34.93 -1.22
C SER A 50 8.06 -34.14 -2.55
N ARG A 51 7.54 -34.73 -3.63
CA ARG A 51 7.53 -34.16 -4.98
C ARG A 51 6.11 -33.87 -5.43
N VAL A 52 5.94 -32.75 -6.12
CA VAL A 52 4.64 -32.25 -6.57
C VAL A 52 4.65 -32.04 -8.08
N ASN A 53 3.60 -32.52 -8.73
CA ASN A 53 3.42 -32.36 -10.17
C ASN A 53 2.58 -31.12 -10.46
N ILE A 54 3.09 -30.24 -11.33
CA ILE A 54 2.46 -28.98 -11.72
C ILE A 54 2.27 -28.95 -13.23
N TRP A 55 1.08 -28.53 -13.65
CA TRP A 55 0.70 -28.34 -15.03
C TRP A 55 0.63 -26.85 -15.35
N ILE A 56 1.23 -26.46 -16.48
CA ILE A 56 1.25 -25.08 -16.97
C ILE A 56 1.08 -25.02 -18.50
N GLU A 57 0.65 -23.87 -19.02
CA GLU A 57 0.55 -23.60 -20.46
C GLU A 57 1.95 -23.51 -21.09
N ASP A 58 2.08 -23.86 -22.37
CA ASP A 58 3.33 -23.70 -23.12
C ASP A 58 3.63 -22.22 -23.38
N ILE A 59 4.61 -21.68 -22.64
CA ILE A 59 5.19 -20.36 -22.85
C ILE A 59 6.69 -20.44 -23.17
N GLY A 60 7.16 -21.62 -23.61
CA GLY A 60 8.57 -22.01 -23.67
C GLY A 60 8.95 -23.01 -22.56
N PRO A 61 10.10 -23.68 -22.65
CA PRO A 61 10.56 -24.61 -21.63
C PRO A 61 10.89 -23.85 -20.32
N PRO A 62 10.50 -24.36 -19.14
CA PRO A 62 10.83 -23.72 -17.88
C PRO A 62 12.35 -23.72 -17.65
N VAL A 63 12.87 -22.61 -17.14
CA VAL A 63 14.30 -22.47 -16.80
C VAL A 63 14.65 -23.31 -15.55
N VAL A 64 13.72 -23.35 -14.59
CA VAL A 64 13.78 -24.16 -13.36
C VAL A 64 12.34 -24.59 -13.04
N PRO A 65 12.09 -25.85 -12.64
CA PRO A 65 13.02 -26.97 -12.49
C PRO A 65 13.38 -27.61 -13.83
N SER A 66 14.51 -28.33 -13.89
CA SER A 66 15.00 -28.97 -15.12
C SER A 66 14.21 -30.22 -15.55
N HIS A 67 13.31 -30.72 -14.70
CA HIS A 67 12.54 -31.94 -14.94
C HIS A 67 11.12 -31.61 -15.35
N PHE A 68 10.89 -31.57 -16.66
CA PHE A 68 9.59 -31.31 -17.26
C PHE A 68 9.33 -32.22 -18.47
N GLN A 69 8.05 -32.46 -18.76
CA GLN A 69 7.58 -33.17 -19.94
C GLN A 69 6.59 -32.27 -20.69
N LEU A 70 6.84 -32.05 -21.98
CA LEU A 70 5.93 -31.35 -22.87
C LEU A 70 4.86 -32.32 -23.38
N TYR A 71 3.60 -31.94 -23.24
CA TYR A 71 2.45 -32.61 -23.82
C TYR A 71 1.95 -31.83 -25.03
N LYS A 72 1.93 -32.47 -26.20
CA LYS A 72 1.39 -31.90 -27.44
C LYS A 72 -0.14 -31.81 -27.39
N GLU A 73 -0.73 -31.11 -28.37
CA GLU A 73 -2.18 -30.86 -28.45
C GLU A 73 -3.01 -32.15 -28.59
N ASP A 74 -2.41 -33.21 -29.13
CA ASP A 74 -3.01 -34.50 -29.41
C ASP A 74 -2.76 -35.56 -28.32
N GLU A 75 -1.93 -35.24 -27.31
CA GLU A 75 -1.56 -36.17 -26.25
C GLU A 75 -2.55 -36.13 -25.07
N GLY A 76 -2.91 -37.31 -24.57
CA GLY A 76 -3.77 -37.45 -23.40
C GLY A 76 -3.12 -36.90 -22.13
N ARG A 77 -3.89 -36.16 -21.34
CA ARG A 77 -3.46 -35.52 -20.08
C ARG A 77 -4.37 -35.94 -18.93
N LEU A 78 -4.09 -35.42 -17.74
CA LEU A 78 -4.91 -35.68 -16.57
C LEU A 78 -6.36 -35.21 -16.80
N ALA A 79 -7.32 -36.14 -16.69
CA ALA A 79 -8.72 -35.90 -17.05
C ALA A 79 -9.36 -34.75 -16.25
N SER A 80 -8.96 -34.56 -14.98
CA SER A 80 -9.48 -33.50 -14.12
C SER A 80 -9.06 -32.09 -14.55
N LEU A 81 -8.08 -31.93 -15.45
CA LEU A 81 -7.69 -30.61 -15.96
C LEU A 81 -8.86 -29.93 -16.69
N SER A 82 -9.71 -30.69 -17.37
CA SER A 82 -10.88 -30.11 -18.06
C SER A 82 -11.86 -29.36 -17.13
N SER A 83 -11.92 -29.73 -15.85
CA SER A 83 -12.79 -29.08 -14.86
C SER A 83 -12.10 -28.02 -14.00
N VAL A 84 -10.79 -28.12 -13.79
CA VAL A 84 -10.04 -27.22 -12.88
C VAL A 84 -9.07 -26.28 -13.58
N ALA A 85 -8.63 -26.59 -14.79
CA ALA A 85 -7.77 -25.74 -15.61
C ALA A 85 -7.99 -26.04 -17.10
N PRO A 86 -9.14 -25.62 -17.69
CA PRO A 86 -9.53 -25.98 -19.06
C PRO A 86 -8.52 -25.60 -20.16
N LYS A 87 -7.62 -24.64 -19.94
CA LYS A 87 -6.57 -24.30 -20.91
C LYS A 87 -5.46 -25.36 -20.97
N LEU A 88 -5.37 -26.20 -19.95
CA LEU A 88 -4.36 -27.25 -19.82
C LEU A 88 -4.86 -28.63 -20.28
N SER A 89 -6.15 -28.78 -20.60
CA SER A 89 -6.71 -30.09 -21.01
C SER A 89 -6.24 -30.51 -22.41
N GLY A 90 -6.08 -31.83 -22.60
CA GLY A 90 -5.79 -32.44 -23.90
C GLY A 90 -7.02 -32.53 -24.81
N PRO A 91 -6.96 -33.27 -25.93
CA PRO A 91 -8.04 -33.32 -26.91
C PRO A 91 -9.26 -34.06 -26.35
N GLY A 92 -10.37 -33.33 -26.24
CA GLY A 92 -11.64 -33.79 -25.67
C GLY A 92 -12.24 -32.72 -24.77
N TYR A 93 -13.54 -32.45 -24.92
CA TYR A 93 -14.31 -31.43 -24.18
C TYR A 93 -14.20 -29.97 -24.69
N GLY A 94 -14.70 -29.71 -25.91
CA GLY A 94 -15.38 -28.46 -26.27
C GLY A 94 -14.59 -27.14 -26.32
N LYS A 95 -13.26 -27.14 -26.13
CA LYS A 95 -12.37 -25.99 -26.33
C LYS A 95 -11.09 -26.41 -27.07
N PRO A 96 -10.42 -25.51 -27.81
CA PRO A 96 -9.22 -25.88 -28.57
C PRO A 96 -8.10 -26.31 -27.60
N PRO A 97 -7.46 -27.48 -27.82
CA PRO A 97 -6.37 -27.95 -26.98
C PRO A 97 -5.13 -27.07 -27.19
N GLY A 98 -4.57 -26.52 -26.12
CA GLY A 98 -3.25 -25.88 -26.15
C GLY A 98 -2.16 -26.85 -25.68
N ARG A 99 -0.89 -26.62 -26.02
CA ARG A 99 0.26 -27.38 -25.48
C ARG A 99 0.45 -27.09 -23.98
N ALA A 100 0.93 -28.07 -23.22
CA ALA A 100 1.12 -27.93 -21.78
C ALA A 100 2.39 -28.65 -21.29
N TYR A 101 3.02 -28.13 -20.25
CA TYR A 101 4.10 -28.82 -19.54
C TYR A 101 3.58 -29.47 -18.26
N LYS A 102 4.04 -30.69 -17.99
CA LYS A 102 4.01 -31.32 -16.67
C LYS A 102 5.39 -31.20 -16.05
N ILE A 103 5.47 -30.58 -14.88
CA ILE A 103 6.71 -30.24 -14.20
C ILE A 103 6.74 -30.92 -12.84
N VAL A 104 7.85 -31.56 -12.49
CA VAL A 104 8.04 -32.18 -11.18
C VAL A 104 8.89 -31.25 -10.32
N VAL A 105 8.32 -30.80 -9.20
CA VAL A 105 8.97 -29.89 -8.26
C VAL A 105 9.29 -30.64 -6.96
N ALA A 106 10.51 -30.52 -6.44
CA ALA A 106 10.96 -31.20 -5.23
C ALA A 106 11.15 -30.27 -4.02
N THR A 107 11.36 -28.97 -4.22
CA THR A 107 11.59 -27.98 -3.14
C THR A 107 10.74 -26.72 -3.30
N ILE A 108 10.52 -25.98 -2.21
CA ILE A 108 9.74 -24.74 -2.26
C ILE A 108 10.45 -23.69 -3.12
N ASP A 109 11.78 -23.62 -3.08
CA ASP A 109 12.54 -22.70 -3.93
C ASP A 109 12.36 -22.98 -5.43
N GLU A 110 12.27 -24.27 -5.81
CA GLU A 110 11.96 -24.67 -7.19
C GLU A 110 10.52 -24.29 -7.57
N LEU A 111 9.57 -24.43 -6.64
CA LEU A 111 8.18 -24.00 -6.82
C LEU A 111 8.13 -22.48 -7.04
N GLU A 112 8.77 -21.71 -6.17
CA GLU A 112 8.76 -20.25 -6.26
C GLU A 112 9.45 -19.76 -7.52
N SER A 113 10.58 -20.36 -7.90
CA SER A 113 11.28 -20.04 -9.15
C SER A 113 10.42 -20.33 -10.38
N LEU A 114 9.70 -21.46 -10.38
CA LEU A 114 8.77 -21.81 -11.45
C LEU A 114 7.62 -20.81 -11.53
N LEU A 115 7.02 -20.45 -10.40
CA LEU A 115 5.91 -19.51 -10.33
C LEU A 115 6.33 -18.09 -10.73
N GLU A 116 7.54 -17.67 -10.37
CA GLU A 116 8.13 -16.40 -10.79
C GLU A 116 8.30 -16.37 -12.31
N TRP A 117 8.94 -17.40 -12.89
CA TRP A 117 9.13 -17.51 -14.34
C TRP A 117 7.78 -17.60 -15.09
N TYR A 118 6.87 -18.46 -14.64
CA TYR A 118 5.57 -18.69 -15.29
C TYR A 118 4.61 -17.49 -15.14
N GLY A 119 4.72 -16.79 -14.02
CA GLY A 119 3.98 -15.56 -13.72
C GLY A 119 4.39 -14.35 -14.56
N GLY A 120 5.51 -14.43 -15.29
CA GLY A 120 6.06 -13.32 -16.09
C GLY A 120 7.12 -12.50 -15.36
N GLY A 121 7.75 -13.05 -14.33
CA GLY A 121 8.91 -12.48 -13.67
C GLY A 121 10.14 -12.49 -14.58
N VAL A 122 10.73 -11.32 -14.75
CA VAL A 122 11.99 -11.10 -15.46
C VAL A 122 13.10 -11.88 -14.75
N ARG A 123 13.69 -12.89 -15.40
CA ARG A 123 15.04 -13.36 -15.07
C ARG A 123 15.85 -13.58 -16.34
N GLY A 124 16.90 -12.79 -16.51
CA GLY A 124 18.09 -13.23 -17.23
C GLY A 124 19.09 -13.76 -16.22
N GLN A 125 19.30 -15.07 -16.15
CA GLN A 125 20.49 -15.65 -15.52
C GLN A 125 21.61 -15.71 -16.55
N SER A 126 22.83 -15.36 -16.13
CA SER A 126 24.01 -16.11 -16.55
C SER A 126 25.01 -16.11 -15.40
N ASN A 127 25.31 -17.31 -14.91
CA ASN A 127 26.47 -17.58 -14.07
C ASN A 127 27.08 -18.87 -14.63
N ASP A 128 27.94 -18.72 -15.63
CA ASP A 128 29.02 -19.68 -15.86
C ASP A 128 30.33 -18.95 -15.54
N LYS A 129 31.05 -19.48 -14.55
CA LYS A 129 32.35 -18.98 -14.13
C LYS A 129 33.38 -19.24 -15.22
N ALA A 130 33.84 -18.19 -15.91
CA ALA A 130 35.19 -18.15 -16.45
C ALA A 130 35.70 -16.70 -16.56
N LYS A 131 36.74 -16.44 -15.75
CA LYS A 131 37.72 -15.34 -15.72
C LYS A 131 37.73 -14.26 -16.83
N VAL A 132 38.11 -13.06 -16.37
CA VAL A 132 38.94 -11.99 -16.96
C VAL A 132 38.19 -10.70 -17.32
N GLY A 133 38.54 -9.63 -16.59
CA GLY A 133 38.78 -8.30 -17.19
C GLY A 133 37.62 -7.31 -17.19
N GLU A 134 37.65 -6.40 -16.20
CA GLU A 134 37.56 -4.94 -16.37
C GLU A 134 36.50 -4.27 -17.27
N VAL A 135 35.86 -3.26 -16.66
CA VAL A 135 35.18 -2.09 -17.26
C VAL A 135 33.88 -2.37 -18.02
N LEU A 136 32.76 -2.07 -17.36
CA LEU A 136 31.68 -1.19 -17.85
C LEU A 136 30.62 -1.06 -16.75
N SER A 137 30.85 -0.09 -15.88
CA SER A 137 29.84 0.49 -14.98
C SER A 137 28.85 1.32 -15.81
N GLY A 138 27.55 1.06 -15.64
CA GLY A 138 26.50 1.99 -16.05
C GLY A 138 25.33 1.33 -16.79
N SER A 139 24.12 1.52 -16.24
CA SER A 139 22.81 1.30 -16.87
C SER A 139 22.31 -0.14 -17.03
N LYS A 140 21.54 -0.64 -16.05
CA LYS A 140 20.35 -1.51 -16.28
C LYS A 140 19.57 -1.88 -15.00
N GLU A 141 19.50 -0.97 -14.03
CA GLU A 141 18.66 -1.17 -12.84
C GLU A 141 17.75 0.06 -12.63
N LYS A 142 17.08 0.48 -13.71
CA LYS A 142 15.94 1.40 -13.58
C LYS A 142 14.73 0.53 -13.25
N SER A 143 14.57 0.24 -11.97
CA SER A 143 13.41 -0.43 -11.38
C SER A 143 12.12 0.17 -11.96
N LEU A 144 11.26 -0.70 -12.52
CA LEU A 144 9.86 -0.43 -12.86
C LEU A 144 9.11 -0.04 -11.58
N MET A 145 9.29 1.20 -11.13
CA MET A 145 8.43 1.78 -10.12
C MET A 145 7.33 2.54 -10.82
N GLU A 146 6.09 2.19 -10.47
CA GLU A 146 4.90 2.82 -11.00
C GLU A 146 4.91 4.33 -10.74
N LEU A 147 4.46 5.09 -11.74
CA LEU A 147 4.51 6.56 -11.71
C LEU A 147 3.54 7.16 -10.70
N ASN A 148 2.46 6.46 -10.37
CA ASN A 148 1.40 6.93 -9.49
C ASN A 148 1.08 5.86 -8.43
N THR A 149 1.32 6.15 -7.17
CA THR A 149 1.01 5.22 -6.08
C THR A 149 0.30 5.91 -4.93
N ILE A 150 -0.66 5.23 -4.31
CA ILE A 150 -1.29 5.63 -3.05
C ILE A 150 -0.94 4.59 -1.99
N LEU A 151 -0.25 5.04 -0.94
CA LEU A 151 -0.03 4.26 0.28
C LEU A 151 -1.24 4.44 1.19
N TYR A 152 -1.95 3.36 1.49
CA TYR A 152 -3.16 3.44 2.30
C TYR A 152 -3.15 2.48 3.48
N GLY A 153 -3.88 2.85 4.54
CA GLY A 153 -4.10 1.96 5.68
C GLY A 153 -4.39 2.72 6.97
N PRO A 154 -4.49 2.01 8.10
CA PRO A 154 -4.78 2.60 9.40
C PRO A 154 -3.75 3.64 9.85
N PRO A 155 -4.07 4.51 10.82
CA PRO A 155 -3.13 5.49 11.35
C PRO A 155 -1.97 4.80 12.10
N GLY A 156 -0.76 5.39 12.00
CA GLY A 156 0.41 4.91 12.73
C GLY A 156 1.08 3.64 12.16
N THR A 157 0.77 3.26 10.92
CA THR A 157 1.38 2.09 10.25
C THR A 157 2.69 2.40 9.52
N GLY A 158 3.22 3.61 9.65
CA GLY A 158 4.50 3.99 9.04
C GLY A 158 4.41 4.53 7.61
N LYS A 159 3.21 4.89 7.11
CA LYS A 159 3.04 5.47 5.76
C LYS A 159 4.04 6.60 5.47
N THR A 160 4.21 7.56 6.38
CA THR A 160 5.17 8.67 6.22
C THR A 160 6.63 8.19 6.07
N TYR A 161 7.02 7.15 6.82
CA TYR A 161 8.34 6.55 6.71
C TYR A 161 8.52 5.84 5.36
N THR A 162 7.52 5.07 4.94
CA THR A 162 7.49 4.40 3.63
C THR A 162 7.53 5.42 2.49
N THR A 163 6.77 6.51 2.58
CA THR A 163 6.79 7.63 1.61
C THR A 163 8.19 8.19 1.48
N THR A 164 8.84 8.53 2.59
CA THR A 164 10.20 9.09 2.61
C THR A 164 11.19 8.15 1.92
N SER A 165 11.18 6.87 2.31
CA SER A 165 12.08 5.85 1.76
C SER A 165 11.83 5.64 0.26
N ARG A 166 10.57 5.50 -0.15
CA ARG A 166 10.19 5.33 -1.55
C ARG A 166 10.59 6.54 -2.39
N THR A 167 10.40 7.76 -1.90
CA THR A 167 10.84 8.98 -2.59
C THR A 167 12.36 8.99 -2.82
N VAL A 168 13.16 8.65 -1.81
CA VAL A 168 14.63 8.57 -1.97
C VAL A 168 14.99 7.52 -3.01
N LYS A 169 14.39 6.32 -2.92
CA LYS A 169 14.64 5.22 -3.86
C LYS A 169 14.24 5.58 -5.29
N LEU A 170 13.13 6.30 -5.48
CA LEU A 170 12.68 6.80 -6.78
C LEU A 170 13.64 7.83 -7.36
N CYS A 171 14.12 8.76 -6.53
CA CYS A 171 15.00 9.84 -6.95
C CYS A 171 16.43 9.38 -7.25
N ASP A 172 16.99 8.51 -6.41
CA ASP A 172 18.39 8.12 -6.47
C ASP A 172 18.60 6.73 -7.10
N GLY A 173 17.53 5.94 -7.26
CA GLY A 173 17.56 4.56 -7.75
C GLY A 173 17.84 3.52 -6.67
N PHE A 174 18.30 3.94 -5.49
CA PHE A 174 18.63 3.07 -4.36
C PHE A 174 18.27 3.73 -3.03
N LEU A 175 18.23 2.93 -1.96
CA LEU A 175 18.13 3.43 -0.59
C LEU A 175 19.53 3.51 0.01
N PRO A 176 19.94 4.66 0.59
CA PRO A 176 21.23 4.76 1.23
C PRO A 176 21.31 3.85 2.46
N GLU A 177 22.48 3.23 2.66
CA GLU A 177 22.79 2.48 3.88
C GLU A 177 22.91 3.42 5.09
N GLY A 178 22.56 2.93 6.28
CA GLY A 178 22.61 3.72 7.53
C GLY A 178 21.23 4.03 8.14
N GLY A 179 20.17 3.42 7.62
CA GLY A 179 18.84 3.42 8.24
C GLY A 179 18.09 4.76 8.13
N GLU A 180 17.08 4.93 8.96
CA GLU A 180 16.09 6.01 8.85
C GLU A 180 16.71 7.42 8.87
N ILE A 181 17.73 7.66 9.69
CA ILE A 181 18.36 8.98 9.83
C ILE A 181 18.99 9.42 8.51
N VAL A 182 19.70 8.52 7.84
CA VAL A 182 20.37 8.81 6.56
C VAL A 182 19.34 9.02 5.46
N VAL A 183 18.31 8.16 5.40
CA VAL A 183 17.22 8.29 4.43
C VAL A 183 16.49 9.62 4.59
N ARG A 184 16.14 10.03 5.82
CA ARG A 184 15.49 11.32 6.10
C ARG A 184 16.38 12.51 5.71
N LYS A 185 17.68 12.44 6.00
CA LYS A 185 18.63 13.48 5.58
C LYS A 185 18.65 13.60 4.05
N ARG A 186 18.73 12.48 3.34
CA ARG A 186 18.74 12.46 1.87
C ARG A 186 17.43 12.98 1.27
N PHE A 187 16.30 12.63 1.88
CA PHE A 187 15.00 13.18 1.50
C PHE A 187 14.96 14.71 1.58
N GLU A 188 15.47 15.29 2.67
CA GLU A 188 15.54 16.75 2.83
C GLU A 188 16.50 17.42 1.83
N GLU A 189 17.59 16.75 1.45
CA GLU A 189 18.48 17.22 0.37
C GLU A 189 17.73 17.28 -0.97
N LEU A 190 16.99 16.22 -1.32
CA LEU A 190 16.18 16.17 -2.54
C LEU A 190 15.07 17.23 -2.55
N ARG A 191 14.43 17.47 -1.41
CA ARG A 191 13.45 18.54 -1.24
C ARG A 191 14.07 19.92 -1.45
N LYS A 192 15.22 20.19 -0.85
CA LYS A 192 15.97 21.45 -1.05
C LYS A 192 16.43 21.63 -2.49
N ALA A 193 16.75 20.54 -3.19
CA ALA A 193 17.06 20.55 -4.61
C ALA A 193 15.83 20.78 -5.51
N GLY A 194 14.62 20.82 -4.96
CA GLY A 194 13.38 20.99 -5.75
C GLY A 194 12.89 19.70 -6.42
N ARG A 195 13.54 18.56 -6.14
CA ARG A 195 13.17 17.25 -6.70
C ARG A 195 11.98 16.60 -5.98
N VAL A 196 11.64 17.10 -4.79
CA VAL A 196 10.50 16.63 -4.01
C VAL A 196 9.61 17.81 -3.63
N SER A 197 8.34 17.71 -4.00
CA SER A 197 7.27 18.62 -3.58
C SER A 197 6.34 17.90 -2.61
N PHE A 198 5.79 18.61 -1.64
CA PHE A 198 4.89 18.05 -0.64
C PHE A 198 3.66 18.95 -0.50
N VAL A 199 2.48 18.36 -0.57
CA VAL A 199 1.19 19.02 -0.33
C VAL A 199 0.31 18.13 0.55
N THR A 200 -0.57 18.75 1.33
CA THR A 200 -1.58 18.04 2.11
C THR A 200 -2.95 18.48 1.65
N PHE A 201 -3.81 17.53 1.30
CA PHE A 201 -5.18 17.81 0.88
C PHE A 201 -6.09 18.01 2.09
N HIS A 202 -7.03 18.94 1.93
CA HIS A 202 -8.08 19.24 2.90
C HIS A 202 -9.37 19.59 2.16
N GLN A 203 -10.50 19.64 2.86
CA GLN A 203 -11.83 19.77 2.24
C GLN A 203 -11.98 20.99 1.31
N SER A 204 -11.30 22.10 1.64
CA SER A 204 -11.29 23.32 0.82
C SER A 204 -10.19 23.37 -0.26
N TYR A 205 -9.35 22.34 -0.39
CA TYR A 205 -8.24 22.34 -1.36
C TYR A 205 -8.81 22.11 -2.76
N GLY A 206 -8.47 22.98 -3.71
CA GLY A 206 -9.10 23.01 -5.03
C GLY A 206 -8.11 23.03 -6.19
N TYR A 207 -8.68 23.19 -7.39
CA TYR A 207 -7.94 23.32 -8.64
C TYR A 207 -6.98 24.51 -8.62
N GLU A 208 -7.40 25.65 -8.05
CA GLU A 208 -6.63 26.90 -8.03
C GLU A 208 -5.35 26.83 -7.18
N GLU A 209 -5.31 25.96 -6.16
CA GLU A 209 -4.12 25.68 -5.37
C GLU A 209 -3.22 24.62 -5.99
N PHE A 210 -3.80 23.67 -6.74
CA PHE A 210 -3.10 22.51 -7.26
C PHE A 210 -2.55 22.71 -8.67
N VAL A 211 -3.35 23.24 -9.60
CA VAL A 211 -3.00 23.36 -11.01
C VAL A 211 -2.62 24.81 -11.34
N GLU A 212 -3.59 25.73 -11.34
CA GLU A 212 -3.36 27.16 -11.48
C GLU A 212 -4.61 27.94 -11.08
N GLY A 213 -4.42 29.16 -10.58
CA GLY A 213 -5.53 30.02 -10.18
C GLY A 213 -5.19 31.49 -10.26
N LEU A 214 -6.22 32.32 -10.40
CA LEU A 214 -6.10 33.78 -10.37
C LEU A 214 -5.84 34.24 -8.94
N ARG A 215 -4.73 34.95 -8.73
CA ARG A 215 -4.37 35.51 -7.42
C ARG A 215 -4.16 37.01 -7.52
N PRO A 216 -4.65 37.79 -6.54
CA PRO A 216 -4.37 39.21 -6.49
C PRO A 216 -2.91 39.43 -6.10
N ILE A 217 -2.23 40.27 -6.87
CA ILE A 217 -0.90 40.78 -6.57
C ILE A 217 -0.93 42.31 -6.56
N VAL A 218 -0.09 42.93 -5.75
CA VAL A 218 0.03 44.38 -5.70
C VAL A 218 1.19 44.81 -6.59
N LYS A 219 0.87 45.50 -7.69
CA LYS A 219 1.84 46.15 -8.58
C LYS A 219 1.58 47.65 -8.57
N ASP A 220 2.59 48.44 -8.23
CA ASP A 220 2.51 49.91 -8.17
C ASP A 220 1.33 50.44 -7.33
N GLY A 221 1.00 49.76 -6.24
CA GLY A 221 -0.12 50.11 -5.36
C GLY A 221 -1.51 49.75 -5.89
N GLN A 222 -1.60 49.08 -7.05
CA GLN A 222 -2.85 48.59 -7.63
C GLN A 222 -2.94 47.06 -7.51
N VAL A 223 -4.15 46.55 -7.27
CA VAL A 223 -4.43 45.11 -7.27
C VAL A 223 -4.60 44.65 -8.72
N VAL A 224 -3.70 43.78 -9.17
CA VAL A 224 -3.76 43.10 -10.47
C VAL A 224 -3.97 41.61 -10.21
N TYR A 225 -4.80 40.97 -11.03
CA TYR A 225 -4.99 39.51 -10.95
C TYR A 225 -4.04 38.83 -11.92
N GLU A 226 -3.20 37.93 -11.41
CA GLU A 226 -2.32 37.10 -12.22
C GLU A 226 -2.64 35.62 -12.05
N VAL A 227 -2.53 34.86 -13.14
CA VAL A 227 -2.65 33.40 -13.08
C VAL A 227 -1.33 32.86 -12.53
N LEU A 228 -1.39 32.28 -11.33
CA LEU A 228 -0.22 31.70 -10.69
C LEU A 228 -0.28 30.17 -10.71
N PRO A 229 0.83 29.48 -10.98
CA PRO A 229 0.86 28.03 -11.02
C PRO A 229 0.64 27.46 -9.61
N GLY A 230 -0.19 26.43 -9.50
CA GLY A 230 -0.41 25.63 -8.31
C GLY A 230 0.71 24.61 -8.06
N ALA A 231 0.57 23.82 -6.99
CA ALA A 231 1.63 22.89 -6.57
C ALA A 231 2.01 21.83 -7.61
N PHE A 232 1.04 21.25 -8.30
CA PHE A 232 1.26 20.24 -9.35
C PHE A 232 1.89 20.84 -10.60
N LYS A 233 1.40 22.00 -11.07
CA LYS A 233 2.01 22.71 -12.21
C LYS A 233 3.46 23.09 -11.89
N ARG A 234 3.75 23.59 -10.68
CA ARG A 234 5.13 23.86 -10.23
C ARG A 234 5.99 22.61 -10.21
N ALA A 235 5.48 21.47 -9.72
CA ALA A 235 6.21 20.20 -9.73
C ALA A 235 6.52 19.71 -11.16
N CYS A 236 5.59 19.88 -12.10
CA CYS A 236 5.82 19.57 -13.52
C CYS A 236 6.89 20.48 -14.14
N LEU A 237 6.85 21.78 -13.86
CA LEU A 237 7.87 22.73 -14.33
C LEU A 237 9.25 22.39 -13.77
N ALA A 238 9.34 22.05 -12.48
CA ALA A 238 10.58 21.59 -11.86
C ALA A 238 11.11 20.32 -12.54
N ALA A 239 10.22 19.35 -12.81
CA ALA A 239 10.58 18.10 -13.49
C ALA A 239 11.12 18.31 -14.92
N ARG A 240 10.72 19.38 -15.59
CA ARG A 240 11.26 19.79 -16.91
C ARG A 240 12.58 20.56 -16.82
N GLY A 241 13.09 20.86 -15.62
CA GLY A 241 14.29 21.67 -15.43
C GLY A 241 14.06 23.18 -15.56
N LEU A 242 12.80 23.65 -15.61
CA LEU A 242 12.46 25.06 -15.82
C LEU A 242 12.55 25.94 -14.54
N GLY A 243 13.34 25.51 -13.55
CA GLY A 243 13.66 26.27 -12.34
C GLY A 243 12.54 26.37 -11.30
N LYS A 244 12.92 26.70 -10.07
CA LYS A 244 12.00 26.93 -8.93
C LYS A 244 11.19 28.19 -9.19
N VAL A 245 9.88 28.04 -9.43
CA VAL A 245 8.95 29.19 -9.37
C VAL A 245 8.71 29.49 -7.89
N GLU A 246 9.55 30.33 -7.29
CA GLU A 246 9.27 30.88 -5.96
C GLU A 246 8.08 31.85 -6.02
N HIS A 247 7.37 31.94 -4.90
CA HIS A 247 6.16 32.74 -4.76
C HIS A 247 6.35 34.18 -5.25
N GLY A 248 5.60 34.57 -6.28
CA GLY A 248 5.21 35.96 -6.48
C GLY A 248 5.89 36.77 -7.58
N GLN A 249 6.75 36.19 -8.43
CA GLN A 249 7.15 36.86 -9.68
C GLN A 249 7.29 35.83 -10.82
N PRO A 250 6.56 35.98 -11.94
CA PRO A 250 6.89 35.25 -13.15
C PRO A 250 8.19 35.84 -13.71
N GLU A 251 9.34 35.24 -13.39
CA GLU A 251 10.48 35.40 -14.30
C GLU A 251 10.06 34.80 -15.63
N ASN A 252 10.04 35.63 -16.67
CA ASN A 252 9.60 35.33 -18.04
C ASN A 252 10.04 33.92 -18.48
N ILE A 253 9.12 32.95 -18.36
CA ILE A 253 9.30 31.57 -18.87
C ILE A 253 9.49 31.57 -20.39
N SER A 254 9.12 32.67 -21.05
CA SER A 254 9.24 32.89 -22.49
C SER A 254 10.61 33.38 -23.00
N GLN A 255 11.64 33.56 -22.14
CA GLN A 255 12.96 34.08 -22.59
C GLN A 255 14.22 33.40 -22.02
N ARG A 256 14.13 32.32 -21.24
CA ARG A 256 15.33 31.48 -21.04
C ARG A 256 15.46 30.54 -22.23
N GLY A 257 16.36 30.90 -23.13
CA GLY A 257 16.77 30.07 -24.25
C GLY A 257 17.05 28.64 -23.78
N VAL A 258 16.62 27.69 -24.60
CA VAL A 258 17.00 26.28 -24.51
C VAL A 258 18.53 26.23 -24.68
N GLU A 259 19.27 26.45 -23.61
CA GLU A 259 20.64 25.99 -23.55
C GLU A 259 20.54 24.47 -23.44
N GLU A 260 20.68 23.80 -24.60
CA GLU A 260 20.80 22.35 -24.69
C GLU A 260 22.05 21.92 -23.91
N ASN A 261 21.90 21.67 -22.61
CA ASN A 261 22.82 20.83 -21.88
C ASN A 261 22.62 19.40 -22.39
N GLN A 262 23.36 19.05 -23.44
CA GLN A 262 23.31 17.77 -24.16
C GLN A 262 23.77 16.55 -23.31
N ASN A 263 23.72 16.62 -21.99
CA ASN A 263 24.07 15.52 -21.07
C ASN A 263 23.17 15.40 -19.83
N ASP A 264 22.05 16.14 -19.74
CA ASP A 264 21.17 16.02 -18.58
C ASP A 264 20.31 14.74 -18.66
N THR A 265 20.76 13.69 -17.98
CA THR A 265 19.89 12.57 -17.62
C THR A 265 18.65 13.11 -16.92
N VAL A 266 17.48 12.94 -17.53
CA VAL A 266 16.18 13.36 -16.99
C VAL A 266 16.01 12.79 -15.57
N GLN A 267 16.11 13.66 -14.57
CA GLN A 267 16.11 13.25 -13.17
C GLN A 267 14.69 13.03 -12.66
N PRO A 268 14.41 11.95 -11.91
CA PRO A 268 13.10 11.74 -11.29
C PRO A 268 12.75 12.88 -10.32
N HIS A 269 11.48 13.29 -10.36
CA HIS A 269 10.88 14.24 -9.42
C HIS A 269 9.68 13.56 -8.74
N VAL A 270 9.39 13.91 -7.49
CA VAL A 270 8.26 13.32 -6.76
C VAL A 270 7.38 14.43 -6.19
N ILE A 271 6.07 14.33 -6.40
CA ILE A 271 5.08 15.10 -5.63
C ILE A 271 4.38 14.17 -4.64
N ILE A 272 4.50 14.48 -3.36
CA ILE A 272 3.83 13.78 -2.28
C ILE A 272 2.52 14.50 -2.00
N ILE A 273 1.42 13.75 -2.02
CA ILE A 273 0.06 14.23 -1.76
C ILE A 273 -0.45 13.54 -0.50
N ASP A 274 -0.24 14.19 0.64
CA ASP A 274 -0.67 13.68 1.94
C ASP A 274 -2.18 13.85 2.11
N GLU A 275 -2.83 12.88 2.76
CA GLU A 275 -4.29 12.87 2.98
C GLU A 275 -5.10 13.05 1.68
N ILE A 276 -4.69 12.35 0.61
CA ILE A 276 -5.21 12.54 -0.76
C ILE A 276 -6.74 12.45 -0.86
N ASN A 277 -7.36 11.71 0.04
CA ASN A 277 -8.79 11.46 0.08
C ASN A 277 -9.60 12.54 0.84
N ARG A 278 -8.95 13.51 1.49
CA ARG A 278 -9.61 14.62 2.21
C ARG A 278 -10.06 15.78 1.32
N ALA A 279 -9.76 15.74 0.03
CA ALA A 279 -10.27 16.68 -0.96
C ALA A 279 -11.07 15.94 -2.05
N ASN A 280 -11.90 16.69 -2.80
CA ASN A 280 -12.53 16.14 -4.01
C ASN A 280 -11.48 16.07 -5.12
N ILE A 281 -10.83 14.91 -5.24
CA ILE A 281 -9.70 14.71 -6.14
C ILE A 281 -10.07 15.00 -7.60
N SER A 282 -11.27 14.59 -8.05
CA SER A 282 -11.73 14.87 -9.42
C SER A 282 -11.82 16.38 -9.69
N LYS A 283 -12.27 17.18 -8.70
CA LYS A 283 -12.28 18.64 -8.81
C LYS A 283 -10.87 19.25 -8.72
N VAL A 284 -9.99 18.68 -7.91
CA VAL A 284 -8.62 19.18 -7.72
C VAL A 284 -7.75 18.95 -8.96
N PHE A 285 -7.84 17.77 -9.57
CA PHE A 285 -7.09 17.45 -10.79
C PHE A 285 -7.74 18.03 -12.05
N GLY A 286 -9.06 18.23 -12.07
CA GLY A 286 -9.78 18.73 -13.23
C GLY A 286 -9.53 17.89 -14.47
N GLU A 287 -9.13 18.55 -15.56
CA GLU A 287 -8.77 17.94 -16.84
C GLU A 287 -7.47 17.12 -16.80
N LEU A 288 -6.60 17.36 -15.81
CA LEU A 288 -5.30 16.68 -15.69
C LEU A 288 -5.43 15.23 -15.26
N ILE A 289 -6.60 14.80 -14.81
CA ILE A 289 -6.85 13.43 -14.40
C ILE A 289 -6.54 12.42 -15.53
N THR A 290 -6.66 12.82 -16.78
CA THR A 290 -6.29 11.97 -17.92
C THR A 290 -4.78 11.98 -18.17
N LEU A 291 -4.11 13.10 -17.91
CA LEU A 291 -2.68 13.29 -18.20
C LEU A 291 -1.74 12.56 -17.23
N ILE A 292 -2.24 12.18 -16.06
CA ILE A 292 -1.44 11.41 -15.09
C ILE A 292 -1.26 9.94 -15.50
N GLU A 293 -2.04 9.43 -16.47
CA GLU A 293 -1.85 8.08 -17.04
C GLU A 293 -0.47 7.97 -17.70
N GLU A 294 0.23 6.85 -17.49
CA GLU A 294 1.62 6.69 -17.94
C GLU A 294 1.79 6.93 -19.44
N ASP A 295 0.94 6.32 -20.29
CA ASP A 295 1.05 6.42 -21.75
C ASP A 295 0.69 7.82 -22.29
N LYS A 296 0.06 8.68 -21.49
CA LYS A 296 -0.40 10.03 -21.86
C LYS A 296 0.62 11.13 -21.53
N ARG A 297 1.72 10.79 -20.87
CA ARG A 297 2.75 11.74 -20.45
C ARG A 297 3.69 12.15 -21.57
N GLU A 298 4.41 13.24 -21.37
CA GLU A 298 5.42 13.73 -22.31
C GLU A 298 6.47 12.65 -22.61
N GLY A 299 6.77 12.49 -23.90
CA GLY A 299 7.72 11.49 -24.39
C GLY A 299 7.16 10.06 -24.49
N GLN A 300 5.87 9.84 -24.19
CA GLN A 300 5.23 8.53 -24.28
C GLN A 300 4.41 8.38 -25.57
N ALA A 301 4.08 7.13 -25.92
CA ALA A 301 3.49 6.77 -27.21
C ALA A 301 2.16 7.49 -27.51
N ASN A 302 1.36 7.76 -26.48
CA ASN A 302 0.07 8.42 -26.60
C ASN A 302 0.05 9.76 -25.87
N ALA A 303 1.18 10.50 -25.88
CA ALA A 303 1.30 11.78 -25.20
C ALA A 303 0.13 12.73 -25.55
N VAL A 304 -0.50 13.30 -24.53
CA VAL A 304 -1.62 14.25 -24.68
C VAL A 304 -1.26 15.57 -24.01
N THR A 305 -1.77 16.63 -24.60
CA THR A 305 -1.71 17.99 -24.07
C THR A 305 -3.14 18.52 -23.92
N VAL A 306 -3.39 19.27 -22.85
CA VAL A 306 -4.66 19.95 -22.61
C VAL A 306 -4.44 21.45 -22.52
N LYS A 307 -5.44 22.25 -22.90
CA LYS A 307 -5.40 23.70 -22.72
C LYS A 307 -5.94 24.06 -21.35
N LEU A 308 -5.12 24.71 -20.52
CA LEU A 308 -5.51 25.12 -19.17
C LEU A 308 -6.52 26.30 -19.22
N PRO A 309 -7.56 26.31 -18.37
CA PRO A 309 -8.66 27.25 -18.46
C PRO A 309 -8.32 28.69 -18.05
N TYR A 310 -7.36 28.91 -17.14
CA TYR A 310 -7.04 30.25 -16.66
C TYR A 310 -5.98 30.92 -17.52
N SER A 311 -4.88 30.22 -17.79
CA SER A 311 -3.75 30.74 -18.59
C SER A 311 -3.97 30.60 -20.10
N GLY A 312 -4.79 29.64 -20.54
CA GLY A 312 -4.94 29.30 -21.96
C GLY A 312 -3.73 28.58 -22.56
N GLU A 313 -2.73 28.23 -21.73
CA GLU A 313 -1.51 27.54 -22.10
C GLU A 313 -1.77 26.05 -22.35
N ASP A 314 -1.01 25.50 -23.29
CA ASP A 314 -0.94 24.07 -23.53
C ASP A 314 -0.10 23.41 -22.43
N PHE A 315 -0.65 22.39 -21.78
CA PHE A 315 -0.04 21.71 -20.64
C PHE A 315 -0.10 20.19 -20.77
N SER A 316 1.00 19.55 -20.42
CA SER A 316 1.18 18.10 -20.34
C SER A 316 1.86 17.72 -19.02
N VAL A 317 1.93 16.43 -18.71
CA VAL A 317 2.61 15.93 -17.50
C VAL A 317 3.91 15.23 -17.90
N PRO A 318 5.06 15.58 -17.30
CA PRO A 318 6.33 15.01 -17.70
C PRO A 318 6.49 13.57 -17.17
N SER A 319 7.12 12.70 -17.96
CA SER A 319 7.24 11.27 -17.66
C SER A 319 8.16 10.95 -16.47
N ASN A 320 8.96 11.91 -16.00
CA ASN A 320 9.83 11.78 -14.84
C ASN A 320 9.22 12.32 -13.52
N LEU A 321 7.94 12.72 -13.51
CA LEU A 321 7.25 13.15 -12.29
C LEU A 321 6.48 11.98 -11.67
N TYR A 322 6.79 11.58 -10.45
CA TYR A 322 6.10 10.54 -9.70
C TYR A 322 5.09 11.16 -8.73
N LEU A 323 3.88 10.60 -8.67
CA LEU A 323 2.84 11.01 -7.73
C LEU A 323 2.76 9.97 -6.61
N LEU A 324 2.98 10.41 -5.37
CA LEU A 324 2.95 9.54 -4.21
C LEU A 324 1.92 10.05 -3.20
N GLY A 325 0.75 9.43 -3.17
CA GLY A 325 -0.32 9.74 -2.24
C GLY A 325 -0.20 8.97 -0.93
N THR A 326 -0.67 9.56 0.17
CA THR A 326 -0.97 8.82 1.40
C THR A 326 -2.47 8.90 1.70
N MET A 327 -3.00 7.85 2.32
CA MET A 327 -4.42 7.75 2.64
C MET A 327 -4.62 7.08 3.99
N ASN A 328 -5.27 7.78 4.94
CA ASN A 328 -5.80 7.13 6.14
C ASN A 328 -7.15 6.50 5.81
N THR A 329 -7.31 5.22 6.14
CA THR A 329 -8.58 4.51 5.90
C THR A 329 -9.57 4.60 7.06
N ALA A 330 -9.11 4.98 8.25
CA ALA A 330 -9.96 5.11 9.43
C ALA A 330 -10.89 6.35 9.41
N ASP A 331 -10.57 7.43 8.68
CA ASP A 331 -11.44 8.61 8.74
C ASP A 331 -12.74 8.37 7.94
N ARG A 332 -13.87 8.43 8.64
CA ARG A 332 -15.20 8.24 8.02
C ARG A 332 -15.71 9.47 7.26
N SER A 333 -15.02 10.60 7.35
CA SER A 333 -15.39 11.91 6.77
C SER A 333 -14.91 12.13 5.32
N ILE A 334 -14.53 11.05 4.65
CA ILE A 334 -13.72 11.05 3.43
C ILE A 334 -14.59 10.85 2.18
N ALA A 335 -14.28 11.58 1.10
CA ALA A 335 -14.83 11.31 -0.21
C ALA A 335 -14.31 9.97 -0.76
N LEU A 336 -15.21 9.04 -1.10
CA LEU A 336 -14.85 7.80 -1.80
C LEU A 336 -14.04 8.14 -3.06
N LEU A 337 -12.84 7.57 -3.18
CA LEU A 337 -12.03 7.71 -4.38
C LEU A 337 -12.81 7.21 -5.60
N ASP A 338 -12.96 8.08 -6.59
CA ASP A 338 -13.62 7.77 -7.84
C ASP A 338 -12.93 6.57 -8.52
N THR A 339 -13.72 5.69 -9.12
CA THR A 339 -13.29 4.61 -10.01
C THR A 339 -12.28 5.07 -11.07
N ALA A 340 -12.46 6.29 -11.57
CA ALA A 340 -11.57 6.89 -12.55
C ALA A 340 -10.17 7.20 -11.98
N LEU A 341 -10.04 7.47 -10.68
CA LEU A 341 -8.74 7.63 -10.03
C LEU A 341 -8.14 6.28 -9.68
N ARG A 342 -8.99 5.34 -9.24
CA ARG A 342 -8.53 3.98 -8.90
C ARG A 342 -7.78 3.27 -10.03
N ARG A 343 -8.15 3.51 -11.28
CA ARG A 343 -7.45 2.93 -12.45
C ARG A 343 -6.10 3.59 -12.79
N ARG A 344 -5.81 4.75 -12.19
CA ARG A 344 -4.65 5.61 -12.53
C ARG A 344 -3.57 5.64 -11.45
N PHE A 345 -3.89 5.08 -10.29
CA PHE A 345 -3.00 4.92 -9.16
C PHE A 345 -2.89 3.44 -8.83
N GLU A 346 -1.69 2.98 -8.51
CA GLU A 346 -1.51 1.73 -7.78
C GLU A 346 -1.81 1.96 -6.30
N PHE A 347 -2.50 1.00 -5.68
CA PHE A 347 -2.85 1.06 -4.26
C PHE A 347 -2.00 0.06 -3.50
N GLU A 348 -1.12 0.56 -2.64
CA GLU A 348 -0.29 -0.25 -1.78
C GLU A 348 -0.75 -0.11 -0.33
N GLU A 349 -1.10 -1.25 0.25
CA GLU A 349 -1.61 -1.31 1.61
C GLU A 349 -0.48 -1.36 2.63
N VAL A 350 -0.58 -0.52 3.66
CA VAL A 350 0.37 -0.43 4.77
C VAL A 350 -0.38 -0.72 6.07
N MET A 351 -0.41 -1.99 6.45
CA MET A 351 -1.05 -2.48 7.67
C MET A 351 -0.12 -2.38 8.90
N PRO A 352 -0.68 -2.42 10.14
CA PRO A 352 0.14 -2.60 11.33
C PRO A 352 1.01 -3.85 11.23
N ASN A 353 2.21 -3.77 11.78
CA ASN A 353 3.19 -4.85 11.72
C ASN A 353 3.71 -5.11 13.15
N PRO A 354 3.09 -6.05 13.87
CA PRO A 354 3.52 -6.43 15.21
C PRO A 354 4.94 -7.01 15.27
N ASP A 355 5.46 -7.56 14.17
CA ASP A 355 6.81 -8.15 14.14
C ASP A 355 7.92 -7.13 14.39
N LEU A 356 7.67 -5.85 14.10
CA LEU A 356 8.58 -4.75 14.43
C LEU A 356 8.75 -4.55 15.93
N LEU A 357 7.88 -5.15 16.75
CA LEU A 357 7.84 -5.04 18.20
C LEU A 357 8.02 -6.40 18.89
N LYS A 358 8.24 -7.50 18.15
CA LYS A 358 8.24 -8.86 18.70
C LYS A 358 9.30 -9.09 19.78
N ASP A 359 10.46 -8.45 19.63
CA ASP A 359 11.60 -8.57 20.54
C ASP A 359 11.56 -7.48 21.64
N HIS A 360 10.54 -6.61 21.63
CA HIS A 360 10.40 -5.51 22.56
C HIS A 360 9.55 -5.92 23.77
N VAL A 361 10.21 -6.09 24.91
CA VAL A 361 9.59 -6.48 26.18
C VAL A 361 9.84 -5.43 27.26
N ILE A 362 8.76 -4.92 27.87
CA ILE A 362 8.81 -3.97 29.00
C ILE A 362 8.27 -4.67 30.25
N GLU A 363 9.11 -4.89 31.25
CA GLU A 363 8.71 -5.55 32.52
C GLU A 363 7.94 -6.88 32.28
N GLY A 364 8.37 -7.63 31.26
CA GLY A 364 7.74 -8.88 30.83
C GLY A 364 6.43 -8.72 30.04
N ILE A 365 6.10 -7.53 29.54
CA ILE A 365 5.01 -7.27 28.60
C ILE A 365 5.59 -7.26 27.19
N ASN A 366 5.22 -8.22 26.34
CA ASN A 366 5.62 -8.23 24.94
C ASN A 366 4.74 -7.27 24.12
N LEU A 367 5.34 -6.22 23.54
CA LEU A 367 4.58 -5.20 22.81
C LEU A 367 4.03 -5.68 21.46
N GLY A 368 4.72 -6.62 20.80
CA GLY A 368 4.22 -7.24 19.57
C GLY A 368 2.95 -8.06 19.82
N GLN A 369 2.97 -8.94 20.82
CA GLN A 369 1.80 -9.74 21.19
C GLN A 369 0.64 -8.87 21.69
N LEU A 370 0.94 -7.81 22.43
CA LEU A 370 -0.03 -6.82 22.88
C LEU A 370 -0.75 -6.15 21.71
N LEU A 371 0.02 -5.64 20.73
CA LEU A 371 -0.54 -5.00 19.54
C LEU A 371 -1.37 -5.98 18.71
N GLU A 372 -0.85 -7.17 18.48
CA GLU A 372 -1.53 -8.22 17.71
C GLU A 372 -2.89 -8.56 18.35
N ALA A 373 -2.92 -8.82 19.67
CA ALA A 373 -4.14 -9.19 20.36
C ALA A 373 -5.18 -8.05 20.42
N ILE A 374 -4.73 -6.79 20.53
CA ILE A 374 -5.62 -5.62 20.43
C ILE A 374 -6.21 -5.55 19.02
N ASN A 375 -5.38 -5.64 17.98
CA ASN A 375 -5.82 -5.50 16.60
C ASN A 375 -6.74 -6.63 16.14
N GLN A 376 -6.49 -7.87 16.55
CA GLN A 376 -7.41 -9.01 16.29
C GLN A 376 -8.81 -8.74 16.84
N ARG A 377 -8.92 -8.12 18.02
CA ARG A 377 -10.21 -7.79 18.63
C ARG A 377 -10.87 -6.57 18.00
N ILE A 378 -10.09 -5.56 17.60
CA ILE A 378 -10.64 -4.43 16.84
C ILE A 378 -11.22 -4.93 15.52
N GLU A 379 -10.49 -5.77 14.78
CA GLU A 379 -10.97 -6.31 13.51
C GLU A 379 -12.24 -7.14 13.67
N ALA A 380 -12.36 -7.92 14.75
CA ALA A 380 -13.55 -8.70 15.06
C ALA A 380 -14.76 -7.86 15.52
N LEU A 381 -14.54 -6.71 16.17
CA LEU A 381 -15.59 -5.86 16.74
C LEU A 381 -15.95 -4.67 15.85
N TYR A 382 -15.09 -4.32 14.90
CA TYR A 382 -15.19 -3.13 14.07
C TYR A 382 -14.83 -3.45 12.61
N ASP A 383 -13.57 -3.24 12.22
CA ASP A 383 -13.03 -3.60 10.91
C ASP A 383 -11.48 -3.54 10.94
N ARG A 384 -10.86 -3.94 9.82
CA ARG A 384 -9.40 -3.93 9.65
C ARG A 384 -8.78 -2.54 9.52
N ASP A 385 -9.55 -1.55 9.04
CA ASP A 385 -9.08 -0.19 8.75
C ASP A 385 -8.90 0.66 10.01
N HIS A 386 -9.49 0.23 11.13
CA HIS A 386 -9.36 0.86 12.44
C HIS A 386 -8.35 0.15 13.35
N THR A 387 -7.54 -0.76 12.82
CA THR A 387 -6.47 -1.39 13.61
C THR A 387 -5.41 -0.36 14.01
N ILE A 388 -4.80 -0.55 15.19
CA ILE A 388 -3.79 0.37 15.73
C ILE A 388 -2.44 0.10 15.08
N GLY A 389 -1.80 1.15 14.57
CA GLY A 389 -0.47 1.07 14.00
C GLY A 389 0.65 0.84 15.03
N HIS A 390 1.72 0.18 14.61
CA HIS A 390 2.88 -0.13 15.45
C HIS A 390 3.60 1.12 15.99
N ALA A 391 3.50 2.28 15.29
CA ALA A 391 4.13 3.53 15.72
C ALA A 391 3.65 4.03 17.09
N TYR A 392 2.47 3.59 17.56
CA TYR A 392 1.97 3.94 18.91
C TYR A 392 2.79 3.30 20.03
N LEU A 393 3.44 2.17 19.76
CA LEU A 393 4.21 1.39 20.73
C LEU A 393 5.73 1.38 20.44
N MET A 394 6.16 1.92 19.30
CA MET A 394 7.58 2.08 18.99
C MET A 394 8.25 3.09 19.93
N GLY A 395 9.48 2.78 20.34
CA GLY A 395 10.33 3.68 21.12
C GLY A 395 10.01 3.80 22.61
N LEU A 396 8.95 3.15 23.10
CA LEU A 396 8.66 3.06 24.54
C LEU A 396 9.80 2.33 25.26
N GLN A 397 10.25 2.77 26.44
CA GLN A 397 11.38 2.13 27.14
C GLN A 397 11.01 1.63 28.55
N SER A 398 9.87 2.07 29.08
CA SER A 398 9.45 1.83 30.46
C SER A 398 7.94 1.60 30.59
N LEU A 399 7.50 1.07 31.73
CA LEU A 399 6.08 0.93 32.03
C LEU A 399 5.35 2.27 32.08
N ASP A 400 6.01 3.35 32.53
CA ASP A 400 5.46 4.72 32.48
C ASP A 400 5.21 5.19 31.04
N ASP A 401 6.14 4.90 30.12
CA ASP A 401 5.94 5.21 28.70
C ASP A 401 4.73 4.46 28.13
N LEU A 402 4.60 3.17 28.47
CA LEU A 402 3.49 2.33 28.03
C LEU A 402 2.15 2.80 28.60
N GLU A 403 2.11 3.11 29.90
CA GLU A 403 0.92 3.66 30.55
C GLU A 403 0.52 5.01 29.92
N ARG A 404 1.49 5.88 29.68
CA ARG A 404 1.25 7.17 29.02
C ARG A 404 0.74 6.97 27.59
N ALA A 405 1.29 6.01 26.84
CA ALA A 405 0.81 5.67 25.51
C ALA A 405 -0.64 5.15 25.55
N PHE A 406 -0.98 4.29 26.51
CA PHE A 406 -2.33 3.78 26.67
C PHE A 406 -3.32 4.89 27.03
N ARG A 407 -3.02 5.68 28.07
CA ARG A 407 -3.91 6.75 28.55
C ARG A 407 -4.15 7.87 27.56
N ARG A 408 -3.10 8.29 26.85
CA ARG A 408 -3.14 9.51 26.02
C ARG A 408 -3.35 9.24 24.54
N LYS A 409 -3.18 7.99 24.08
CA LYS A 409 -3.28 7.65 22.66
C LYS A 409 -4.21 6.47 22.43
N VAL A 410 -3.93 5.30 22.99
CA VAL A 410 -4.71 4.07 22.70
C VAL A 410 -6.15 4.17 23.20
N LEU A 411 -6.37 4.50 24.48
CA LEU A 411 -7.71 4.58 25.06
C LEU A 411 -8.57 5.66 24.40
N PRO A 412 -8.10 6.91 24.18
CA PRO A 412 -8.86 7.91 23.45
C PRO A 412 -9.21 7.46 22.02
N LEU A 413 -8.28 6.81 21.31
CA LEU A 413 -8.54 6.29 19.97
C LEU A 413 -9.62 5.21 19.96
N LEU A 414 -9.57 4.27 20.91
CA LEU A 414 -10.61 3.26 21.07
C LEU A 414 -11.96 3.87 21.46
N GLN A 415 -11.99 4.93 22.29
CA GLN A 415 -13.21 5.66 22.61
C GLN A 415 -13.85 6.26 21.36
N GLU A 416 -13.05 6.87 20.49
CA GLU A 416 -13.50 7.43 19.22
C GLU A 416 -14.05 6.34 18.29
N TYR A 417 -13.31 5.25 18.10
CA TYR A 417 -13.72 4.14 17.23
C TYR A 417 -15.04 3.52 17.66
N PHE A 418 -15.23 3.32 18.96
CA PHE A 418 -16.43 2.71 19.51
C PHE A 418 -17.50 3.72 19.94
N TYR A 419 -17.40 4.99 19.55
CA TYR A 419 -18.40 6.03 19.85
C TYR A 419 -18.79 6.09 21.34
N GLU A 420 -17.80 6.18 22.24
CA GLU A 420 -17.99 6.15 23.69
C GLU A 420 -18.62 4.84 24.24
N ASN A 421 -18.68 3.77 23.44
CA ASN A 421 -19.10 2.46 23.93
C ASN A 421 -17.96 1.76 24.68
N TRP A 422 -17.81 2.14 25.94
CA TRP A 422 -16.80 1.62 26.86
C TRP A 422 -16.86 0.11 27.07
N SER A 423 -18.01 -0.53 26.86
CA SER A 423 -18.11 -2.00 26.94
C SER A 423 -17.31 -2.67 25.81
N GLN A 424 -17.29 -2.09 24.61
CA GLN A 424 -16.49 -2.59 23.49
C GLN A 424 -15.00 -2.29 23.70
N VAL A 425 -14.67 -1.10 24.20
CA VAL A 425 -13.28 -0.74 24.58
C VAL A 425 -12.72 -1.77 25.57
N ARG A 426 -13.50 -2.11 26.61
CA ARG A 426 -13.13 -3.14 27.58
C ARG A 426 -12.94 -4.52 26.95
N ARG A 427 -13.80 -4.91 25.99
CA ARG A 427 -13.65 -6.18 25.26
C ARG A 427 -12.36 -6.21 24.44
N VAL A 428 -11.99 -5.11 23.78
CA VAL A 428 -10.71 -5.00 23.05
C VAL A 428 -9.51 -5.16 23.98
N LEU A 429 -9.58 -4.59 25.18
CA LEU A 429 -8.52 -4.66 26.18
C LEU A 429 -8.59 -5.88 27.10
N TYR A 430 -9.49 -6.84 26.84
CA TYR A 430 -9.73 -7.99 27.73
C TYR A 430 -9.90 -7.58 29.21
N ASP A 431 -10.59 -6.46 29.42
CA ASP A 431 -10.68 -5.77 30.71
C ASP A 431 -12.02 -6.06 31.40
N PHE A 432 -12.06 -7.09 32.25
CA PHE A 432 -13.29 -7.58 32.91
C PHE A 432 -13.36 -7.20 34.40
N GLY A 433 -14.48 -7.50 35.05
CA GLY A 433 -14.69 -7.21 36.48
C GLY A 433 -14.77 -5.70 36.77
N GLU A 434 -14.04 -5.25 37.80
CA GLU A 434 -13.98 -3.84 38.20
C GLU A 434 -13.23 -2.94 37.20
N GLY A 435 -12.39 -3.52 36.34
CA GLY A 435 -11.69 -2.83 35.24
C GLY A 435 -10.34 -2.24 35.64
N ASP A 436 -9.26 -2.83 35.13
CA ASP A 436 -7.90 -2.35 35.35
C ASP A 436 -7.57 -1.13 34.48
N PHE A 437 -8.10 -1.07 33.25
CA PHE A 437 -7.93 0.06 32.35
C PHE A 437 -9.13 1.03 32.40
N VAL A 438 -10.35 0.46 32.38
CA VAL A 438 -11.61 1.20 32.35
C VAL A 438 -12.51 0.68 33.46
N GLN A 439 -12.66 1.50 34.50
CA GLN A 439 -13.48 1.16 35.65
C GLN A 439 -14.97 1.27 35.34
N ARG A 440 -15.74 0.32 35.89
CA ARG A 440 -17.20 0.39 35.91
C ARG A 440 -17.65 1.02 37.22
N VAL A 441 -18.23 2.21 37.17
CA VAL A 441 -18.70 2.95 38.33
C VAL A 441 -20.22 2.98 38.35
N VAL A 442 -20.82 2.51 39.43
CA VAL A 442 -22.26 2.69 39.67
C VAL A 442 -22.46 4.09 40.22
N ARG A 443 -23.09 4.97 39.44
CA ARG A 443 -23.43 6.32 39.85
C ARG A 443 -24.84 6.29 40.46
N LEU A 444 -24.91 6.63 41.74
CA LEU A 444 -26.19 6.92 42.38
C LEU A 444 -26.83 8.15 41.72
N PRO A 445 -28.17 8.21 41.65
CA PRO A 445 -28.86 9.38 41.16
C PRO A 445 -28.39 10.63 41.91
N ILE A 446 -28.15 11.70 41.18
CA ILE A 446 -27.96 13.02 41.78
C ILE A 446 -29.32 13.69 41.70
N PRO A 447 -29.98 14.00 42.83
CA PRO A 447 -31.19 14.80 42.82
C PRO A 447 -30.88 16.14 42.14
N LEU A 448 -31.55 16.42 41.03
CA LEU A 448 -31.53 17.75 40.40
C LEU A 448 -32.68 18.54 41.02
N ASP A 449 -32.45 19.80 41.35
CA ASP A 449 -33.41 20.63 42.09
C ASP A 449 -34.80 20.60 41.43
N GLY A 450 -35.78 20.04 42.13
CA GLY A 450 -37.19 19.99 41.73
C GLY A 450 -37.73 18.62 41.29
N ASP A 451 -36.90 17.60 41.12
CA ASP A 451 -37.34 16.21 40.90
C ASP A 451 -37.31 15.43 42.22
N ASP A 452 -38.47 15.32 42.88
CA ASP A 452 -38.73 14.38 43.99
C ASP A 452 -38.92 12.93 43.48
N ASP A 453 -38.20 12.55 42.41
CA ASP A 453 -38.22 11.18 41.89
C ASP A 453 -37.36 10.28 42.79
N LEU A 454 -38.00 9.78 43.85
CA LEU A 454 -37.46 8.80 44.80
C LEU A 454 -37.11 7.45 44.14
N ASP A 455 -37.46 7.27 42.87
CA ASP A 455 -37.27 6.04 42.07
C ASP A 455 -36.18 6.16 40.98
N ALA A 456 -35.34 7.21 41.01
CA ALA A 456 -34.27 7.33 40.03
C ALA A 456 -33.31 6.11 40.11
N GLU A 457 -33.18 5.37 39.01
CA GLU A 457 -32.34 4.17 38.97
C GLU A 457 -30.85 4.54 38.91
N SER A 458 -30.02 3.75 39.62
CA SER A 458 -28.56 3.89 39.52
C SER A 458 -28.10 3.66 38.09
N SER A 459 -27.23 4.54 37.58
CA SER A 459 -26.67 4.40 36.24
C SER A 459 -25.25 3.84 36.29
N VAL A 460 -24.86 3.08 35.26
CA VAL A 460 -23.49 2.60 35.12
C VAL A 460 -22.72 3.57 34.24
N VAL A 461 -21.66 4.15 34.78
CA VAL A 461 -20.75 5.05 34.06
C VAL A 461 -19.38 4.39 33.99
N TYR A 462 -18.69 4.57 32.87
CA TYR A 462 -17.33 4.10 32.70
C TYR A 462 -16.36 5.27 32.74
N ARG A 463 -15.17 5.03 33.26
CA ARG A 463 -14.07 6.01 33.23
C ARG A 463 -12.74 5.29 33.16
N VAL A 464 -11.75 5.93 32.57
CA VAL A 464 -10.36 5.44 32.62
C VAL A 464 -9.94 5.34 34.09
N ASN A 465 -9.37 4.19 34.48
CA ASN A 465 -8.92 3.95 35.85
C ASN A 465 -7.80 4.95 36.22
N PRO A 466 -7.94 5.79 37.25
CA PRO A 466 -6.92 6.77 37.60
C PRO A 466 -5.68 6.16 38.27
N ALA A 467 -5.77 4.94 38.80
CA ALA A 467 -4.62 4.23 39.37
C ALA A 467 -3.70 3.69 38.26
N PRO A 468 -2.39 3.52 38.52
CA PRO A 468 -1.45 2.94 37.56
C PRO A 468 -1.95 1.60 37.02
N PHE A 469 -1.80 1.39 35.70
CA PHE A 469 -2.24 0.15 35.08
C PHE A 469 -1.28 -0.98 35.45
N PRO A 470 -1.75 -2.05 36.12
CA PRO A 470 -0.84 -3.06 36.62
C PRO A 470 -0.28 -3.91 35.47
N VAL A 471 0.98 -4.36 35.59
CA VAL A 471 1.67 -5.17 34.55
C VAL A 471 0.84 -6.37 34.08
N HIS A 472 0.19 -7.05 35.02
CA HIS A 472 -0.64 -8.22 34.69
C HIS A 472 -1.85 -7.87 33.82
N ALA A 473 -2.41 -6.65 33.91
CA ALA A 473 -3.52 -6.24 33.06
C ALA A 473 -3.12 -6.18 31.58
N TYR A 474 -1.91 -5.69 31.27
CA TYR A 474 -1.38 -5.72 29.90
C TYR A 474 -1.12 -7.14 29.40
N ARG A 475 -0.59 -8.02 30.25
CA ARG A 475 -0.33 -9.42 29.86
C ARG A 475 -1.60 -10.18 29.55
N ARG A 476 -2.65 -10.01 30.37
CA ARG A 476 -3.96 -10.63 30.14
C ARG A 476 -4.55 -10.32 28.76
N ILE A 477 -4.21 -9.17 28.16
CA ILE A 477 -4.67 -8.82 26.81
C ILE A 477 -4.29 -9.88 25.78
N TYR A 478 -3.09 -10.48 25.85
CA TYR A 478 -2.67 -11.49 24.87
C TYR A 478 -2.56 -12.91 25.45
N GLU A 479 -2.56 -13.07 26.78
CA GLU A 479 -2.62 -14.38 27.45
C GLU A 479 -4.04 -14.95 27.46
N GLY A 480 -5.08 -14.10 27.46
CA GLY A 480 -6.50 -14.52 27.46
C GLY A 480 -7.03 -15.00 26.11
N ARG A 481 -6.20 -15.68 25.31
CA ARG A 481 -6.57 -16.24 24.00
C ARG A 481 -7.49 -17.44 24.11
#